data_AF-A0A1G4KKG7-F1
#
_entry.id   AF-A0A1G4KKG7-F1
#
_cell.length_a   1.000
_cell.length_b   1.000
_cell.length_c   1.000
_cell.angle_alpha   90.00
_cell.angle_beta   90.00
_cell.angle_gamma   90.00
#
_symmetry.space_group_name_H-M   'P 1'
#
loop_
_entity.id
_entity.type
_entity.pdbx_description
1 polymer ?
#
loop_
_entity_poly.entity_id
_entity_poly.type
_entity_poly.pdbx_seq_one_letter_code
_entity_poly.pdbx_strand_id
1 'polypeptide(L)'
;MYYSSVLTVLASGAYVAAIDSYNNLNNREHANKLGKAVQGKEVTHLFRRGGTCAFPNNDGMVSVQSDGQNGGWAMSWDQPCSYGSWCPYACNPGQLSGQWDPQATSYTYPQSQYGGLYCDESGNLQKPISQNDYCYDGKGTVSAKNSAGSGVAFCQTVLPGNEEMLIPTLVDSGSEETLAVPGTDYWAKTASHFYINPPGTSVADGCKWGSSSNPQGNWSPYVAGANMDDSQNTFVKIGWNPVYLEDSCPFKNTRPSFGVRITCDDESSCNGLPCEIDPSKQNVNEVSGGGGSGAGGANFCVVTAQNGAKAKIEVFESSGNTKRDLSHHAHNKRDTQHTVTSTVIV
;
A
#
# COMPACT_ATOMS: atom_id res chain seq x y z
N MET A 1 -60.06 -3.27 -7.98
CA MET A 1 -60.65 -3.81 -9.21
C MET A 1 -59.51 -4.39 -10.05
N TYR A 2 -59.62 -5.70 -10.35
CA TYR A 2 -58.81 -6.56 -11.25
C TYR A 2 -57.30 -6.72 -10.95
N TYR A 3 -56.85 -7.78 -10.26
CA TYR A 3 -56.58 -9.19 -10.65
C TYR A 3 -55.37 -9.40 -11.58
N SER A 4 -54.30 -10.01 -11.04
CA SER A 4 -53.74 -11.35 -11.41
C SER A 4 -52.71 -11.31 -12.55
N SER A 5 -51.60 -12.06 -12.60
CA SER A 5 -51.29 -13.37 -12.01
C SER A 5 -49.78 -13.55 -11.82
N VAL A 6 -49.45 -14.43 -10.87
CA VAL A 6 -48.18 -15.14 -10.68
C VAL A 6 -47.83 -15.96 -11.93
N LEU A 7 -46.55 -15.99 -12.32
CA LEU A 7 -45.96 -17.17 -12.95
C LEU A 7 -44.54 -17.39 -12.44
N THR A 8 -44.37 -18.44 -11.66
CA THR A 8 -43.09 -19.02 -11.26
C THR A 8 -42.65 -19.98 -12.35
N VAL A 9 -41.45 -19.82 -12.89
CA VAL A 9 -40.74 -20.91 -13.59
C VAL A 9 -39.31 -20.95 -13.07
N LEU A 10 -38.99 -22.06 -12.40
CA LEU A 10 -37.63 -22.51 -12.11
C LEU A 10 -37.02 -23.06 -13.40
N ALA A 11 -35.84 -22.57 -13.78
CA ALA A 11 -34.89 -23.33 -14.59
C ALA A 11 -33.46 -22.84 -14.29
N SER A 12 -32.64 -23.83 -13.94
CA SER A 12 -31.24 -23.84 -13.58
C SER A 12 -30.28 -23.39 -14.70
N GLY A 13 -29.09 -22.93 -14.31
CA GLY A 13 -27.89 -23.01 -15.15
C GLY A 13 -27.09 -21.71 -15.26
N ALA A 14 -25.80 -21.80 -14.91
CA ALA A 14 -24.71 -20.83 -15.05
C ALA A 14 -24.81 -19.82 -16.20
N TYR A 15 -24.33 -18.58 -16.00
CA TYR A 15 -23.30 -17.93 -16.83
C TYR A 15 -23.00 -16.52 -16.28
N VAL A 16 -21.91 -16.43 -15.53
CA VAL A 16 -21.10 -15.22 -15.35
C VAL A 16 -20.28 -15.02 -16.63
N ALA A 17 -19.97 -13.77 -16.99
CA ALA A 17 -19.16 -13.31 -18.13
C ALA A 17 -19.92 -12.98 -19.44
N ALA A 18 -20.56 -11.81 -19.51
CA ALA A 18 -20.99 -11.24 -20.79
C ALA A 18 -21.14 -9.70 -20.81
N ILE A 19 -20.44 -8.95 -19.95
CA ILE A 19 -20.50 -7.47 -19.97
C ILE A 19 -19.22 -6.82 -20.53
N ASP A 20 -18.12 -7.58 -20.67
CA ASP A 20 -16.83 -7.03 -21.16
C ASP A 20 -16.70 -6.98 -22.70
N SER A 21 -17.69 -7.49 -23.43
CA SER A 21 -17.60 -7.62 -24.89
C SER A 21 -18.22 -6.47 -25.68
N TYR A 22 -19.03 -5.59 -25.08
CA TYR A 22 -19.80 -4.60 -25.84
C TYR A 22 -18.99 -3.34 -26.20
N ASN A 23 -18.04 -2.91 -25.35
CA ASN A 23 -17.20 -1.73 -25.60
C ASN A 23 -16.07 -2.00 -26.61
N ASN A 24 -15.60 -3.25 -26.72
CA ASN A 24 -14.56 -3.63 -27.69
C ASN A 24 -15.08 -3.83 -29.13
N LEU A 25 -16.38 -3.96 -29.32
CA LEU A 25 -16.98 -4.16 -30.65
C LEU A 25 -17.07 -2.85 -31.45
N ASN A 26 -17.33 -1.72 -30.81
CA ASN A 26 -17.51 -0.43 -31.49
C ASN A 26 -16.20 0.15 -32.08
N ASN A 27 -15.04 -0.18 -31.49
CA ASN A 27 -13.74 0.18 -32.08
C ASN A 27 -13.35 -0.71 -33.28
N ARG A 28 -13.92 -1.92 -33.36
CA ARG A 28 -13.62 -2.92 -34.39
C ARG A 28 -14.32 -2.63 -35.72
N GLU A 29 -15.55 -2.11 -35.70
CA GLU A 29 -16.26 -1.70 -36.92
C GLU A 29 -15.65 -0.46 -37.58
N HIS A 30 -15.07 0.45 -36.79
CA HIS A 30 -14.46 1.67 -37.33
C HIS A 30 -13.13 1.40 -38.05
N ALA A 31 -12.34 0.43 -37.56
CA ALA A 31 -11.08 0.02 -38.18
C ALA A 31 -11.29 -0.82 -39.47
N ASN A 32 -12.31 -1.67 -39.51
CA ASN A 32 -12.63 -2.48 -40.69
C ASN A 32 -13.20 -1.65 -41.86
N LYS A 33 -13.81 -0.50 -41.59
CA LYS A 33 -14.39 0.39 -42.61
C LYS A 33 -13.33 1.17 -43.42
N LEU A 34 -12.08 1.22 -42.97
CA LEU A 34 -11.00 2.00 -43.58
C LEU A 34 -10.07 1.18 -44.49
N GLY A 35 -10.52 0.01 -44.94
CA GLY A 35 -9.81 -0.95 -45.80
C GLY A 35 -8.65 -0.35 -46.61
N LYS A 36 -7.42 -0.57 -46.13
CA LYS A 36 -6.19 -0.32 -46.88
C LYS A 36 -5.33 -1.59 -46.85
N ALA A 37 -5.38 -2.32 -47.96
CA ALA A 37 -4.33 -3.24 -48.34
C ALA A 37 -3.23 -2.46 -49.06
N VAL A 38 -1.96 -2.70 -48.71
CA VAL A 38 -0.80 -2.18 -49.46
C VAL A 38 0.12 -3.36 -49.79
N GLN A 39 0.31 -3.61 -51.08
CA GLN A 39 1.31 -4.53 -51.66
C GLN A 39 1.25 -6.02 -51.25
N GLY A 40 0.06 -6.63 -51.24
CA GLY A 40 -0.05 -8.10 -51.40
C GLY A 40 0.57 -8.97 -50.29
N LYS A 41 0.80 -8.43 -49.09
CA LYS A 41 1.11 -9.21 -47.88
C LYS A 41 -0.06 -9.15 -46.91
N GLU A 42 -0.52 -10.33 -46.51
CA GLU A 42 -1.56 -10.51 -45.50
C GLU A 42 -0.98 -10.40 -44.07
N VAL A 43 -1.84 -10.08 -43.13
CA VAL A 43 -1.61 -9.39 -41.86
C VAL A 43 -0.86 -10.23 -40.82
N THR A 44 0.44 -10.05 -40.65
CA THR A 44 1.23 -10.72 -39.60
C THR A 44 1.13 -10.08 -38.21
N HIS A 45 0.32 -9.02 -38.04
CA HIS A 45 0.08 -8.36 -36.75
C HIS A 45 -1.19 -8.83 -36.02
N LEU A 46 -1.98 -9.75 -36.59
CA LEU A 46 -3.28 -10.16 -36.03
C LEU A 46 -3.24 -11.33 -35.02
N PHE A 47 -2.05 -11.79 -34.61
CA PHE A 47 -1.91 -12.84 -33.59
C PHE A 47 -0.77 -12.58 -32.61
N ARG A 48 -0.54 -11.33 -32.18
CA ARG A 48 0.21 -11.15 -30.93
C ARG A 48 -0.67 -11.69 -29.81
N ARG A 49 -0.31 -12.87 -29.30
CA ARG A 49 -0.93 -13.45 -28.11
C ARG A 49 -0.77 -12.41 -27.00
N GLY A 50 -1.86 -12.08 -26.30
CA GLY A 50 -1.76 -11.36 -25.05
C GLY A 50 -0.77 -12.07 -24.12
N GLY A 51 -0.01 -11.31 -23.36
CA GLY A 51 1.01 -11.82 -22.46
C GLY A 51 1.34 -10.81 -21.37
N THR A 52 2.19 -11.22 -20.45
CA THR A 52 2.59 -10.44 -19.27
C THR A 52 4.10 -10.40 -19.14
N CYS A 53 4.65 -9.31 -18.60
CA CYS A 53 6.04 -9.28 -18.17
C CYS A 53 6.17 -9.84 -16.74
N ALA A 54 7.13 -10.73 -16.54
CA ALA A 54 7.47 -11.23 -15.21
C ALA A 54 8.17 -10.16 -14.39
N PHE A 55 7.85 -10.09 -13.10
CA PHE A 55 8.55 -9.21 -12.17
C PHE A 55 10.02 -9.68 -12.03
N PRO A 56 11.01 -8.80 -12.25
CA PRO A 56 12.41 -9.21 -12.34
C PRO A 56 13.06 -9.50 -10.97
N ASN A 57 12.54 -8.93 -9.88
CA ASN A 57 13.02 -9.10 -8.50
C ASN A 57 14.56 -8.99 -8.36
N ASN A 58 15.14 -7.96 -8.95
CA ASN A 58 16.58 -7.66 -8.94
C ASN A 58 16.81 -6.15 -8.76
N ASP A 59 18.07 -5.74 -8.67
CA ASP A 59 18.46 -4.31 -8.67
C ASP A 59 17.75 -3.46 -7.61
N GLY A 60 17.54 -4.04 -6.42
CA GLY A 60 16.87 -3.40 -5.28
C GLY A 60 15.33 -3.43 -5.34
N MET A 61 14.74 -3.90 -6.44
CA MET A 61 13.30 -4.11 -6.54
C MET A 61 12.89 -5.29 -5.67
N VAL A 62 11.78 -5.13 -4.96
CA VAL A 62 11.20 -6.16 -4.11
C VAL A 62 9.78 -6.47 -4.57
N SER A 63 9.41 -7.75 -4.50
CA SER A 63 8.04 -8.14 -4.78
C SER A 63 7.12 -7.62 -3.69
N VAL A 64 5.98 -7.05 -4.08
CA VAL A 64 4.83 -6.97 -3.17
C VAL A 64 4.15 -8.36 -3.11
N GLN A 65 2.83 -8.42 -2.95
CA GLN A 65 2.01 -9.63 -3.13
C GLN A 65 2.41 -10.39 -4.41
N SER A 66 2.81 -11.66 -4.27
CA SER A 66 3.38 -12.46 -5.39
C SER A 66 2.49 -13.63 -5.81
N ASP A 67 1.49 -13.95 -5.00
CA ASP A 67 0.50 -15.01 -5.19
C ASP A 67 -0.73 -14.56 -6.00
N GLY A 68 -0.82 -13.26 -6.34
CA GLY A 68 -1.84 -12.67 -7.21
C GLY A 68 -1.46 -12.62 -8.70
N GLN A 69 -2.35 -12.04 -9.51
CA GLN A 69 -2.08 -11.79 -10.94
C GLN A 69 -1.03 -10.69 -11.16
N ASN A 70 -0.87 -9.78 -10.18
CA ASN A 70 0.22 -8.82 -10.18
C ASN A 70 1.61 -9.45 -10.06
N GLY A 71 1.74 -10.69 -9.60
CA GLY A 71 2.99 -11.46 -9.67
C GLY A 71 4.21 -10.75 -9.07
N GLY A 72 4.01 -9.91 -8.04
CA GLY A 72 5.06 -9.13 -7.37
C GLY A 72 5.17 -7.67 -7.83
N TRP A 73 4.52 -7.26 -8.92
CA TRP A 73 4.43 -5.85 -9.31
C TRP A 73 3.60 -5.06 -8.30
N ALA A 74 3.93 -3.79 -8.07
CA ALA A 74 3.20 -2.88 -7.19
C ALA A 74 1.90 -2.39 -7.86
N MET A 75 1.04 -3.34 -8.19
CA MET A 75 -0.23 -3.21 -8.89
C MET A 75 -1.30 -3.96 -8.11
N SER A 76 -2.57 -3.65 -8.37
CA SER A 76 -3.70 -4.32 -7.70
C SER A 76 -3.57 -5.85 -7.83
N TRP A 77 -4.00 -6.59 -6.81
CA TRP A 77 -3.83 -8.05 -6.73
C TRP A 77 -4.23 -8.81 -8.01
N ASP A 78 -5.30 -8.38 -8.66
CA ASP A 78 -5.90 -8.97 -9.86
C ASP A 78 -5.42 -8.31 -11.17
N GLN A 79 -4.44 -7.40 -11.10
CA GLN A 79 -3.93 -6.65 -12.23
C GLN A 79 -2.56 -7.17 -12.68
N PRO A 80 -2.47 -7.89 -13.81
CA PRO A 80 -1.19 -8.30 -14.37
C PRO A 80 -0.47 -7.15 -15.09
N CYS A 81 0.87 -7.17 -15.05
CA CYS A 81 1.73 -6.35 -15.91
C CYS A 81 1.66 -6.86 -17.36
N SER A 82 0.66 -6.41 -18.11
CA SER A 82 0.37 -6.88 -19.46
C SER A 82 1.28 -6.21 -20.50
N TYR A 83 1.43 -6.83 -21.66
CA TYR A 83 2.11 -6.21 -22.81
C TYR A 83 1.43 -4.88 -23.16
N GLY A 84 2.25 -3.88 -23.49
CA GLY A 84 1.81 -2.52 -23.77
C GLY A 84 1.45 -1.67 -22.54
N SER A 85 1.75 -2.12 -21.31
CA SER A 85 1.35 -1.43 -20.07
C SER A 85 2.54 -0.97 -19.21
N TRP A 86 2.24 0.00 -18.35
CA TRP A 86 3.14 0.48 -17.29
C TRP A 86 3.00 -0.40 -16.05
N CYS A 87 4.14 -0.77 -15.46
CA CYS A 87 4.22 -1.72 -14.36
C CYS A 87 5.03 -1.11 -13.22
N PRO A 88 4.35 -0.43 -12.27
CA PRO A 88 4.95 0.04 -11.03
C PRO A 88 5.54 -1.11 -10.21
N TYR A 89 6.63 -0.83 -9.50
CA TYR A 89 7.31 -1.79 -8.62
C TYR A 89 7.66 -1.16 -7.28
N ALA A 90 7.97 -2.01 -6.30
CA ALA A 90 8.42 -1.61 -4.98
C ALA A 90 9.95 -1.67 -4.86
N CYS A 91 10.50 -0.82 -4.01
CA CYS A 91 11.90 -0.86 -3.58
C CYS A 91 11.96 -1.21 -2.09
N ASN A 92 13.16 -1.52 -1.58
CA ASN A 92 13.35 -1.77 -0.15
C ASN A 92 12.88 -0.58 0.72
N PRO A 93 12.56 -0.82 2.00
CA PRO A 93 12.28 0.26 2.96
C PRO A 93 13.31 1.39 2.88
N GLY A 94 12.82 2.64 2.88
CA GLY A 94 13.65 3.83 2.74
C GLY A 94 13.98 4.25 1.30
N GLN A 95 13.70 3.40 0.30
CA GLN A 95 14.01 3.67 -1.10
C GLN A 95 12.78 4.08 -1.93
N LEU A 96 13.03 4.77 -3.05
CA LEU A 96 12.02 5.23 -4.01
C LEU A 96 12.26 4.57 -5.38
N SER A 97 11.19 4.41 -6.16
CA SER A 97 11.30 3.98 -7.56
C SER A 97 11.95 5.08 -8.39
N GLY A 98 12.97 4.75 -9.18
CA GLY A 98 13.62 5.67 -10.10
C GLY A 98 13.02 5.73 -11.50
N GLN A 99 11.97 4.95 -11.78
CA GLN A 99 11.45 4.75 -13.14
C GLN A 99 9.96 5.06 -13.23
N TRP A 100 9.57 5.76 -14.29
CA TRP A 100 8.21 6.13 -14.68
C TRP A 100 8.24 6.73 -16.10
N ASP A 101 7.09 7.04 -16.69
CA ASP A 101 7.00 7.80 -17.93
C ASP A 101 7.56 9.21 -17.75
N PRO A 102 8.65 9.62 -18.43
CA PRO A 102 9.19 10.98 -18.31
C PRO A 102 8.17 12.09 -18.66
N GLN A 103 7.10 11.77 -19.39
CA GLN A 103 6.00 12.69 -19.70
C GLN A 103 4.97 12.81 -18.56
N ALA A 104 4.92 11.85 -17.63
CA ALA A 104 4.09 11.92 -16.44
C ALA A 104 4.72 12.89 -15.43
N THR A 105 4.28 14.15 -15.46
CA THR A 105 4.85 15.24 -14.66
C THR A 105 3.88 15.83 -13.64
N SER A 106 2.65 15.32 -13.58
CA SER A 106 1.60 15.78 -12.69
C SER A 106 0.63 14.63 -12.33
N TYR A 107 -0.27 14.92 -11.40
CA TYR A 107 -1.37 14.04 -10.97
C TYR A 107 -2.52 13.90 -11.99
N THR A 108 -2.22 13.99 -13.29
CA THR A 108 -3.24 13.95 -14.34
C THR A 108 -3.48 12.51 -14.78
N TYR A 109 -4.71 12.02 -14.65
CA TYR A 109 -5.09 10.71 -15.19
C TYR A 109 -5.18 10.76 -16.74
N PRO A 110 -4.70 9.72 -17.47
CA PRO A 110 -4.07 8.49 -16.96
C PRO A 110 -2.57 8.58 -16.69
N GLN A 111 -1.91 9.69 -17.03
CA GLN A 111 -0.45 9.82 -16.94
C GLN A 111 0.10 9.58 -15.54
N SER A 112 -0.64 9.95 -14.48
CA SER A 112 -0.23 9.69 -13.10
C SER A 112 -0.10 8.22 -12.74
N GLN A 113 -0.67 7.32 -13.54
CA GLN A 113 -0.56 5.87 -13.36
C GLN A 113 0.66 5.25 -14.06
N TYR A 114 1.39 6.03 -14.86
CA TYR A 114 2.47 5.52 -15.71
C TYR A 114 3.80 5.43 -14.94
N GLY A 115 3.80 4.66 -13.85
CA GLY A 115 4.98 4.41 -13.03
C GLY A 115 5.72 3.12 -13.37
N GLY A 116 6.95 3.03 -12.88
CA GLY A 116 7.81 1.86 -13.00
C GLY A 116 8.34 1.62 -14.42
N LEU A 117 8.31 0.36 -14.84
CA LEU A 117 8.84 -0.08 -16.13
C LEU A 117 7.72 -0.19 -17.15
N TYR A 118 8.06 -0.04 -18.43
CA TYR A 118 7.12 -0.26 -19.51
C TYR A 118 7.30 -1.67 -20.07
N CYS A 119 6.27 -2.51 -19.98
CA CYS A 119 6.24 -3.82 -20.61
C CYS A 119 5.84 -3.64 -22.08
N ASP A 120 6.80 -3.76 -23.00
CA ASP A 120 6.51 -3.51 -24.41
C ASP A 120 5.60 -4.60 -25.03
N GLU A 121 5.14 -4.34 -26.25
CA GLU A 121 4.26 -5.22 -27.03
C GLU A 121 4.86 -6.61 -27.34
N SER A 122 6.15 -6.81 -27.08
CA SER A 122 6.87 -8.06 -27.28
C SER A 122 7.24 -8.74 -25.95
N GLY A 123 6.83 -8.17 -24.82
CA GLY A 123 7.11 -8.69 -23.49
C GLY A 123 8.51 -8.36 -22.95
N ASN A 124 9.18 -7.34 -23.49
CA ASN A 124 10.43 -6.84 -22.91
C ASN A 124 10.16 -5.66 -21.99
N LEU A 125 10.81 -5.66 -20.83
CA LEU A 125 10.76 -4.54 -19.90
C LEU A 125 11.70 -3.42 -20.37
N GLN A 126 11.15 -2.22 -20.49
CA GLN A 126 11.86 -1.01 -20.86
C GLN A 126 12.09 -0.16 -19.60
N LYS A 127 13.34 0.28 -19.43
CA LYS A 127 13.77 1.25 -18.41
C LYS A 127 13.65 2.67 -18.98
N PRO A 128 12.61 3.45 -18.66
CA PRO A 128 12.34 4.71 -19.35
C PRO A 128 13.34 5.82 -19.04
N ILE A 129 13.89 5.83 -17.82
CA ILE A 129 14.78 6.88 -17.33
C ILE A 129 16.19 6.31 -17.20
N SER A 130 16.94 6.38 -18.30
CA SER A 130 18.27 5.76 -18.43
C SER A 130 19.27 6.19 -17.35
N GLN A 131 19.18 7.45 -16.90
CA GLN A 131 20.09 8.07 -15.94
C GLN A 131 19.77 7.76 -14.48
N ASN A 132 18.59 7.21 -14.18
CA ASN A 132 18.19 6.85 -12.83
C ASN A 132 18.46 5.37 -12.59
N ASP A 133 18.75 4.98 -11.36
CA ASP A 133 18.69 3.56 -10.95
C ASP A 133 17.23 3.06 -10.90
N TYR A 134 17.03 1.75 -10.74
CA TYR A 134 15.69 1.22 -10.50
C TYR A 134 15.18 1.65 -9.13
N CYS A 135 16.00 1.49 -8.11
CA CYS A 135 15.72 1.91 -6.75
C CYS A 135 16.84 2.83 -6.27
N TYR A 136 16.47 3.91 -5.60
CA TYR A 136 17.44 4.83 -5.00
C TYR A 136 16.98 5.28 -3.63
N ASP A 137 17.93 5.62 -2.75
CA ASP A 137 17.62 6.00 -1.39
C ASP A 137 16.83 7.32 -1.35
N GLY A 138 15.78 7.34 -0.51
CA GLY A 138 15.14 8.59 -0.13
C GLY A 138 16.10 9.47 0.69
N LYS A 139 15.61 10.62 1.15
CA LYS A 139 16.44 11.57 1.94
C LYS A 139 16.86 11.04 3.32
N GLY A 140 16.27 9.92 3.76
CA GLY A 140 16.60 9.25 5.03
C GLY A 140 16.32 10.11 6.26
N THR A 141 15.43 11.09 6.18
CA THR A 141 15.14 12.06 7.25
C THR A 141 14.01 11.63 8.18
N VAL A 142 13.26 10.57 7.82
CA VAL A 142 12.16 10.05 8.64
C VAL A 142 12.30 8.54 8.80
N SER A 143 12.08 8.07 10.02
CA SER A 143 11.92 6.65 10.33
C SER A 143 10.58 6.38 11.01
N ALA A 144 10.12 5.14 10.95
CA ALA A 144 9.02 4.62 11.74
C ALA A 144 9.59 3.85 12.93
N LYS A 145 9.16 4.18 14.14
CA LYS A 145 9.58 3.54 15.39
C LYS A 145 8.40 2.81 16.01
N ASN A 146 8.59 1.55 16.38
CA ASN A 146 7.51 0.74 16.92
C ASN A 146 7.71 0.46 18.43
N SER A 147 6.93 1.15 19.25
CA SER A 147 6.84 0.97 20.69
C SER A 147 5.57 0.21 21.12
N ALA A 148 4.88 -0.44 20.17
CA ALA A 148 3.55 -1.03 20.37
C ALA A 148 3.53 -2.56 20.61
N GLY A 149 4.68 -3.19 20.87
CA GLY A 149 4.72 -4.59 21.33
C GLY A 149 4.46 -5.68 20.28
N SER A 150 4.07 -5.33 19.05
CA SER A 150 3.91 -6.26 17.91
C SER A 150 4.26 -5.55 16.61
N GLY A 151 4.67 -6.29 15.58
CA GLY A 151 5.09 -5.70 14.29
C GLY A 151 4.02 -4.82 13.67
N VAL A 152 4.43 -3.71 13.03
CA VAL A 152 3.53 -2.73 12.40
C VAL A 152 3.89 -2.60 10.92
N ALA A 153 2.91 -2.81 10.05
CA ALA A 153 3.06 -2.60 8.61
C ALA A 153 2.71 -1.16 8.22
N PHE A 154 3.71 -0.41 7.78
CA PHE A 154 3.55 0.86 7.06
C PHE A 154 3.47 0.55 5.57
N CYS A 155 2.37 0.92 4.92
CA CYS A 155 2.14 0.60 3.52
C CYS A 155 2.13 1.87 2.70
N GLN A 156 3.21 2.09 1.94
CA GLN A 156 3.36 3.23 1.06
C GLN A 156 2.44 3.13 -0.15
N THR A 157 1.84 4.26 -0.50
CA THR A 157 1.05 4.44 -1.72
C THR A 157 1.94 4.39 -2.95
N VAL A 158 1.53 3.65 -3.98
CA VAL A 158 2.24 3.54 -5.25
C VAL A 158 2.07 4.82 -6.08
N LEU A 159 3.13 5.63 -6.15
CA LEU A 159 3.16 6.88 -6.91
C LEU A 159 4.49 7.02 -7.65
N PRO A 160 4.48 7.32 -8.96
CA PRO A 160 3.32 7.23 -9.86
C PRO A 160 2.78 5.80 -9.96
N GLY A 161 1.46 5.66 -10.11
CA GLY A 161 0.80 4.36 -10.11
C GLY A 161 -0.70 4.44 -9.84
N ASN A 162 -1.28 3.31 -9.41
CA ASN A 162 -2.71 3.18 -9.12
C ASN A 162 -3.13 3.81 -7.77
N GLU A 163 -2.20 4.42 -7.03
CA GLU A 163 -2.43 5.02 -5.72
C GLU A 163 -2.93 4.05 -4.63
N GLU A 164 -2.74 2.75 -4.82
CA GLU A 164 -2.98 1.76 -3.76
C GLU A 164 -1.82 1.70 -2.77
N MET A 165 -2.11 1.25 -1.54
CA MET A 165 -1.17 1.12 -0.43
C MET A 165 -0.45 -0.23 -0.42
N LEU A 166 0.46 -0.43 -1.37
CA LEU A 166 1.02 -1.76 -1.66
C LEU A 166 2.48 -1.94 -1.23
N ILE A 167 3.27 -0.87 -1.16
CA ILE A 167 4.72 -0.97 -0.92
C ILE A 167 4.99 -1.09 0.59
N PRO A 168 5.51 -2.22 1.10
CA PRO A 168 5.55 -2.46 2.53
C PRO A 168 6.84 -1.94 3.19
N THR A 169 6.70 -1.48 4.43
CA THR A 169 7.77 -1.37 5.42
C THR A 169 7.26 -2.00 6.72
N LEU A 170 7.84 -3.14 7.10
CA LEU A 170 7.50 -3.82 8.35
C LEU A 170 8.44 -3.32 9.46
N VAL A 171 7.87 -2.76 10.52
CA VAL A 171 8.63 -2.32 11.70
C VAL A 171 8.38 -3.30 12.82
N ASP A 172 9.36 -4.15 13.12
CA ASP A 172 9.29 -5.12 14.21
C ASP A 172 9.12 -4.45 15.58
N SER A 173 8.68 -5.24 16.57
CA SER A 173 8.47 -4.71 17.91
C SER A 173 9.77 -4.21 18.52
N GLY A 174 9.78 -2.96 18.99
CA GLY A 174 10.95 -2.32 19.58
C GLY A 174 12.01 -1.89 18.57
N SER A 175 11.75 -2.02 17.26
CA SER A 175 12.68 -1.60 16.21
C SER A 175 12.28 -0.25 15.58
N GLU A 176 13.16 0.20 14.69
CA GLU A 176 13.02 1.42 13.91
C GLU A 176 13.45 1.13 12.47
N GLU A 177 12.65 1.56 11.48
CA GLU A 177 12.94 1.38 10.06
C GLU A 177 12.87 2.72 9.32
N THR A 178 13.74 2.92 8.33
CA THR A 178 13.73 4.16 7.53
C THR A 178 12.53 4.17 6.57
N LEU A 179 11.82 5.31 6.50
CA LEU A 179 10.74 5.51 5.54
C LEU A 179 11.26 6.19 4.27
N ALA A 180 10.67 5.86 3.13
CA ALA A 180 11.02 6.48 1.86
C ALA A 180 10.54 7.94 1.82
N VAL A 181 11.47 8.89 1.93
CA VAL A 181 11.18 10.34 1.89
C VAL A 181 11.69 10.94 0.58
N PRO A 182 10.82 11.41 -0.33
CA PRO A 182 11.24 12.05 -1.56
C PRO A 182 11.73 13.48 -1.32
N GLY A 183 12.62 13.92 -2.21
CA GLY A 183 12.90 15.34 -2.41
C GLY A 183 12.09 15.94 -3.54
N THR A 184 12.38 17.19 -3.86
CA THR A 184 11.78 17.92 -4.99
C THR A 184 12.13 17.34 -6.36
N ASP A 185 13.15 16.47 -6.43
CA ASP A 185 13.61 15.75 -7.60
C ASP A 185 12.75 14.52 -7.94
N TYR A 186 11.92 14.06 -6.99
CA TYR A 186 11.01 12.94 -7.22
C TYR A 186 9.83 13.32 -8.11
N TRP A 187 9.19 12.31 -8.69
CA TRP A 187 8.02 12.44 -9.56
C TRP A 187 7.00 13.46 -9.04
N ALA A 188 6.62 14.41 -9.90
CA ALA A 188 5.70 15.51 -9.61
C ALA A 188 6.04 16.34 -8.33
N LYS A 189 7.30 16.33 -7.90
CA LYS A 189 7.79 16.94 -6.64
C LYS A 189 6.98 16.49 -5.42
N THR A 190 6.51 15.25 -5.45
CA THR A 190 5.49 14.80 -4.52
C THR A 190 6.04 14.34 -3.17
N ALA A 191 5.13 13.98 -2.27
CA ALA A 191 5.42 13.37 -0.99
C ALA A 191 5.11 11.86 -1.03
N SER A 192 5.83 11.09 -0.21
CA SER A 192 5.39 9.74 0.10
C SER A 192 4.17 9.80 1.02
N HIS A 193 3.26 8.86 0.85
CA HIS A 193 2.09 8.67 1.68
C HIS A 193 2.06 7.22 2.17
N PHE A 194 1.70 7.01 3.43
CA PHE A 194 1.72 5.70 4.10
C PHE A 194 0.42 5.46 4.85
N TYR A 195 -0.08 4.24 4.80
CA TYR A 195 -1.12 3.73 5.68
C TYR A 195 -0.46 3.01 6.86
N ILE A 196 -0.85 3.34 8.08
CA ILE A 196 -0.29 2.76 9.31
C ILE A 196 -1.28 1.72 9.84
N ASN A 197 -0.95 0.44 9.69
CA ASN A 197 -1.83 -0.64 10.12
C ASN A 197 -1.77 -0.86 11.65
N PRO A 198 -2.80 -1.47 12.25
CA PRO A 198 -2.76 -1.87 13.65
C PRO A 198 -1.58 -2.80 13.98
N PRO A 199 -0.94 -2.68 15.16
CA PRO A 199 0.08 -3.60 15.62
C PRO A 199 -0.40 -5.07 15.55
N GLY A 200 0.47 -5.95 15.04
CA GLY A 200 0.15 -7.36 14.79
C GLY A 200 -0.41 -7.66 13.40
N THR A 201 -0.67 -6.64 12.57
CA THR A 201 -1.09 -6.83 11.17
C THR A 201 0.12 -7.20 10.31
N SER A 202 0.06 -8.33 9.61
CA SER A 202 1.12 -8.77 8.69
C SER A 202 1.20 -7.87 7.45
N VAL A 203 2.34 -7.86 6.75
CA VAL A 203 2.47 -7.17 5.45
C VAL A 203 1.44 -7.68 4.42
N ALA A 204 1.23 -9.00 4.37
CA ALA A 204 0.28 -9.62 3.45
C ALA A 204 -1.18 -9.23 3.74
N ASP A 205 -1.48 -8.78 4.95
CA ASP A 205 -2.81 -8.38 5.39
C ASP A 205 -3.02 -6.87 5.41
N GLY A 206 -1.96 -6.11 5.68
CA GLY A 206 -2.00 -4.66 5.82
C GLY A 206 -1.65 -3.90 4.55
N CYS A 207 -0.79 -4.42 3.66
CA CYS A 207 -0.39 -3.73 2.43
C CYS A 207 -1.18 -4.27 1.23
N LYS A 208 -2.50 -4.20 1.36
CA LYS A 208 -3.50 -4.60 0.37
C LYS A 208 -4.79 -3.83 0.57
N TRP A 209 -5.70 -3.88 -0.40
CA TRP A 209 -7.08 -3.48 -0.16
C TRP A 209 -7.73 -4.42 0.86
N GLY A 210 -8.23 -3.85 1.95
CA GLY A 210 -8.79 -4.59 3.07
C GLY A 210 -10.25 -5.01 2.86
N SER A 211 -10.78 -5.74 3.83
CA SER A 211 -12.22 -6.06 3.91
C SER A 211 -12.85 -5.32 5.08
N SER A 212 -14.19 -5.29 5.14
CA SER A 212 -14.95 -4.76 6.27
C SER A 212 -14.83 -5.59 7.56
N SER A 213 -13.98 -6.63 7.59
CA SER A 213 -13.79 -7.50 8.75
C SER A 213 -12.81 -6.93 9.77
N ASN A 214 -11.78 -6.19 9.33
CA ASN A 214 -10.75 -5.62 10.19
C ASN A 214 -10.32 -4.22 9.71
N PRO A 215 -9.92 -3.29 10.61
CA PRO A 215 -9.46 -1.94 10.26
C PRO A 215 -8.01 -1.93 9.76
N GLN A 216 -7.76 -2.56 8.62
CA GLN A 216 -6.44 -2.72 8.00
C GLN A 216 -6.48 -2.40 6.50
N GLY A 217 -5.32 -2.23 5.87
CA GLY A 217 -5.25 -1.83 4.47
C GLY A 217 -5.77 -0.42 4.26
N ASN A 218 -6.61 -0.24 3.24
CA ASN A 218 -7.31 1.01 2.99
C ASN A 218 -8.21 1.46 4.16
N TRP A 219 -8.58 0.55 5.07
CA TRP A 219 -9.35 0.84 6.29
C TRP A 219 -8.48 1.03 7.54
N SER A 220 -7.15 1.18 7.41
CA SER A 220 -6.31 1.51 8.56
C SER A 220 -6.72 2.88 9.13
N PRO A 221 -6.62 3.11 10.45
CA PRO A 221 -7.14 4.34 11.06
C PRO A 221 -6.28 5.56 10.75
N TYR A 222 -4.97 5.38 10.56
CA TYR A 222 -4.02 6.47 10.44
C TYR A 222 -3.25 6.40 9.12
N VAL A 223 -2.89 7.59 8.66
CA VAL A 223 -1.99 7.82 7.54
C VAL A 223 -0.85 8.73 7.94
N ALA A 224 0.27 8.59 7.24
CA ALA A 224 1.40 9.49 7.33
C ALA A 224 1.81 9.98 5.94
N GLY A 225 2.54 11.08 5.89
CA GLY A 225 3.21 11.51 4.67
C GLY A 225 4.46 12.32 4.96
N ALA A 226 5.42 12.29 4.04
CA ALA A 226 6.66 13.03 4.18
C ALA A 226 7.28 13.44 2.84
N ASN A 227 7.91 14.62 2.82
CA ASN A 227 8.77 15.10 1.75
C ASN A 227 9.80 16.11 2.28
N MET A 228 10.92 16.26 1.56
CA MET A 228 11.94 17.25 1.85
C MET A 228 12.01 18.33 0.76
N ASP A 229 12.11 19.59 1.16
CA ASP A 229 12.36 20.71 0.23
C ASP A 229 13.86 20.90 -0.06
N ASP A 230 14.17 21.81 -0.99
CA ASP A 230 15.55 22.15 -1.37
C ASP A 230 16.33 22.88 -0.25
N SER A 231 15.63 23.38 0.77
CA SER A 231 16.23 23.96 1.98
C SER A 231 16.49 22.91 3.06
N GLN A 232 16.33 21.63 2.74
CA GLN A 232 16.47 20.49 3.64
C GLN A 232 15.48 20.50 4.82
N ASN A 233 14.35 21.19 4.69
CA ASN A 233 13.25 21.02 5.63
C ASN A 233 12.46 19.78 5.24
N THR A 234 12.32 18.84 6.17
CA THR A 234 11.44 17.69 6.00
C THR A 234 10.10 17.97 6.67
N PHE A 235 9.03 17.91 5.90
CA PHE A 235 7.66 18.03 6.40
C PHE A 235 7.13 16.63 6.68
N VAL A 236 6.74 16.35 7.92
CA VAL A 236 6.22 15.06 8.35
C VAL A 236 4.80 15.25 8.85
N LYS A 237 3.86 14.57 8.23
CA LYS A 237 2.44 14.59 8.56
C LYS A 237 2.03 13.26 9.17
N ILE A 238 1.21 13.31 10.22
CA ILE A 238 0.37 12.20 10.66
C ILE A 238 -1.09 12.69 10.71
N GLY A 239 -2.03 11.80 10.44
CA GLY A 239 -3.45 12.16 10.46
C GLY A 239 -4.37 10.96 10.45
N TRP A 240 -5.65 11.23 10.64
CA TRP A 240 -6.68 10.24 10.40
C TRP A 240 -6.78 9.92 8.91
N ASN A 241 -6.97 8.63 8.60
CA ASN A 241 -7.28 8.19 7.25
C ASN A 241 -8.69 8.66 6.89
N PRO A 242 -8.90 9.45 5.82
CA PRO A 242 -10.24 9.86 5.41
C PRO A 242 -11.18 8.68 5.15
N VAL A 243 -10.66 7.59 4.58
CA VAL A 243 -11.45 6.37 4.31
C VAL A 243 -11.97 5.75 5.61
N TYR A 244 -11.23 5.87 6.73
CA TYR A 244 -11.69 5.39 8.03
C TYR A 244 -12.91 6.17 8.54
N LEU A 245 -13.07 7.43 8.12
CA LEU A 245 -14.12 8.34 8.58
C LEU A 245 -15.39 8.31 7.71
N GLU A 246 -15.31 7.69 6.54
CA GLU A 246 -16.44 7.55 5.62
C GLU A 246 -17.59 6.75 6.23
N ASP A 247 -18.82 7.04 5.79
CA ASP A 247 -20.01 6.27 6.19
C ASP A 247 -19.96 4.79 5.77
N SER A 248 -19.18 4.48 4.74
CA SER A 248 -18.92 3.13 4.24
C SER A 248 -18.04 2.31 5.19
N CYS A 249 -17.25 2.97 6.04
CA CYS A 249 -16.33 2.32 6.97
C CYS A 249 -17.09 1.79 8.20
N PRO A 250 -17.11 0.47 8.45
CA PRO A 250 -17.76 -0.08 9.64
C PRO A 250 -17.05 0.32 10.95
N PHE A 251 -15.81 0.80 10.86
CA PHE A 251 -14.97 1.16 12.00
C PHE A 251 -14.98 2.66 12.30
N LYS A 252 -15.72 3.49 11.56
CA LYS A 252 -15.67 4.97 11.67
C LYS A 252 -15.89 5.55 13.06
N ASN A 253 -16.58 4.84 13.95
CA ASN A 253 -16.83 5.25 15.33
C ASN A 253 -16.03 4.44 16.36
N THR A 254 -15.15 3.55 15.88
CA THR A 254 -14.32 2.71 16.73
C THR A 254 -13.01 3.40 17.01
N ARG A 255 -12.68 3.51 18.29
CA ARG A 255 -11.40 4.06 18.72
C ARG A 255 -10.29 3.01 18.57
N PRO A 256 -9.18 3.30 17.86
CA PRO A 256 -8.06 2.36 17.75
C PRO A 256 -7.41 2.06 19.10
N SER A 257 -6.79 0.88 19.23
CA SER A 257 -6.05 0.47 20.44
C SER A 257 -4.61 0.98 20.47
N PHE A 258 -4.15 1.70 19.45
CA PHE A 258 -2.80 2.21 19.33
C PHE A 258 -2.84 3.67 18.87
N GLY A 259 -1.84 4.44 19.24
CA GLY A 259 -1.66 5.83 18.83
C GLY A 259 -0.40 6.01 17.97
N VAL A 260 -0.29 7.21 17.40
CA VAL A 260 0.87 7.62 16.61
C VAL A 260 1.30 9.03 17.02
N ARG A 261 2.60 9.28 17.08
CA ARG A 261 3.15 10.61 17.35
C ARG A 261 4.40 10.87 16.54
N ILE A 262 4.69 12.14 16.28
CA ILE A 262 5.98 12.55 15.72
C ILE A 262 6.91 12.93 16.88
N THR A 263 8.13 12.41 16.83
CA THR A 263 9.26 12.79 17.70
C THR A 263 10.44 13.22 16.85
N CYS A 264 11.39 13.94 17.43
CA CYS A 264 12.62 14.31 16.76
C CYS A 264 13.82 13.93 17.62
N ASP A 265 14.95 13.60 16.97
CA ASP A 265 16.19 13.31 17.69
C ASP A 265 16.67 14.54 18.49
N ASP A 266 16.41 15.72 17.95
CA ASP A 266 16.54 17.02 18.63
C ASP A 266 15.24 17.82 18.43
N GLU A 267 14.45 17.95 19.50
CA GLU A 267 13.19 18.69 19.47
C GLU A 267 13.37 20.17 19.13
N SER A 268 14.53 20.77 19.45
CA SER A 268 14.79 22.19 19.13
C SER A 268 14.96 22.45 17.63
N SER A 269 15.24 21.38 16.87
CA SER A 269 15.34 21.40 15.41
C SER A 269 14.00 21.07 14.72
N CYS A 270 12.90 20.95 15.47
CA CYS A 270 11.58 20.59 14.97
C CYS A 270 10.50 21.60 15.35
N ASN A 271 9.82 22.16 14.35
CA ASN A 271 8.68 23.05 14.54
C ASN A 271 7.37 22.28 14.38
N GLY A 272 6.37 22.59 15.22
CA GLY A 272 5.04 21.98 15.15
C GLY A 272 4.79 20.84 16.16
N LEU A 273 5.76 20.55 17.02
CA LEU A 273 5.57 19.65 18.16
C LEU A 273 4.74 20.31 19.29
N PRO A 274 3.98 19.53 20.09
CA PRO A 274 3.69 18.10 19.90
C PRO A 274 2.79 17.86 18.69
N CYS A 275 2.91 16.70 18.05
CA CYS A 275 2.00 16.24 16.99
C CYS A 275 1.67 14.77 17.25
N GLU A 276 0.50 14.50 17.82
CA GLU A 276 0.13 13.19 18.36
C GLU A 276 -1.38 12.89 18.20
N ILE A 277 -1.67 11.64 17.85
CA ILE A 277 -3.00 11.02 17.94
C ILE A 277 -2.92 9.95 19.02
N ASP A 278 -3.50 10.23 20.20
CA ASP A 278 -3.49 9.34 21.36
C ASP A 278 -4.92 8.91 21.73
N PRO A 279 -5.33 7.68 21.41
CA PRO A 279 -6.66 7.19 21.74
C PRO A 279 -6.98 7.12 23.25
N SER A 280 -6.00 7.25 24.13
CA SER A 280 -6.26 7.32 25.57
C SER A 280 -6.75 8.70 26.00
N LYS A 281 -6.47 9.73 25.19
CA LYS A 281 -6.79 11.13 25.44
C LYS A 281 -7.84 11.69 24.48
N GLN A 282 -7.96 11.10 23.29
CA GLN A 282 -8.68 11.68 22.15
C GLN A 282 -9.76 10.75 21.60
N ASN A 283 -10.81 11.34 21.04
CA ASN A 283 -11.83 10.62 20.28
C ASN A 283 -11.39 10.38 18.82
N VAL A 284 -12.23 9.66 18.07
CA VAL A 284 -12.03 9.51 16.64
C VAL A 284 -12.00 10.89 15.96
N ASN A 285 -11.08 11.04 15.01
CA ASN A 285 -10.81 12.27 14.27
C ASN A 285 -10.28 13.45 15.12
N GLU A 286 -9.75 13.22 16.32
CA GLU A 286 -9.03 14.25 17.09
C GLU A 286 -7.50 14.07 16.95
N VAL A 287 -6.77 15.18 17.00
CA VAL A 287 -5.30 15.24 16.91
C VAL A 287 -4.80 16.37 17.81
N SER A 288 -3.61 16.19 18.39
CA SER A 288 -2.92 17.23 19.15
C SER A 288 -1.82 17.84 18.29
N GLY A 289 -1.59 19.14 18.42
CA GLY A 289 -0.53 19.83 17.70
C GLY A 289 -0.97 20.86 16.66
N GLY A 290 0.03 21.43 15.98
CA GLY A 290 -0.18 22.33 14.85
C GLY A 290 -0.70 21.56 13.63
N GLY A 291 -1.92 21.86 13.19
CA GLY A 291 -2.63 21.04 12.22
C GLY A 291 -3.93 21.63 11.70
N GLY A 292 -4.66 20.85 10.90
CA GLY A 292 -5.92 21.26 10.27
C GLY A 292 -6.78 20.08 9.85
N SER A 293 -7.83 20.36 9.08
CA SER A 293 -8.73 19.36 8.51
C SER A 293 -8.43 19.19 7.02
N GLY A 294 -8.22 17.95 6.59
CA GLY A 294 -7.87 17.57 5.23
C GLY A 294 -9.04 17.01 4.44
N ALA A 295 -8.73 16.16 3.45
CA ALA A 295 -9.75 15.44 2.67
C ALA A 295 -10.71 14.68 3.59
N GLY A 296 -11.99 14.65 3.25
CA GLY A 296 -13.02 13.95 4.03
C GLY A 296 -13.22 14.51 5.46
N GLY A 297 -12.69 15.70 5.77
CA GLY A 297 -12.72 16.25 7.13
C GLY A 297 -11.73 15.58 8.09
N ALA A 298 -10.78 14.81 7.57
CA ALA A 298 -9.80 14.08 8.36
C ALA A 298 -8.77 15.03 8.98
N ASN A 299 -8.68 15.04 10.30
CA ASN A 299 -7.77 15.90 11.03
C ASN A 299 -6.35 15.34 11.03
N PHE A 300 -5.37 16.25 10.95
CA PHE A 300 -3.95 15.93 10.88
C PHE A 300 -3.11 17.00 11.58
N CYS A 301 -1.87 16.67 11.92
CA CYS A 301 -0.85 17.63 12.34
C CYS A 301 0.43 17.45 11.52
N VAL A 302 1.28 18.47 11.49
CA VAL A 302 2.52 18.49 10.72
C VAL A 302 3.67 18.99 11.59
N VAL A 303 4.80 18.31 11.48
CA VAL A 303 6.08 18.73 12.05
C VAL A 303 7.05 19.02 10.91
N THR A 304 7.79 20.11 11.03
CA THR A 304 8.90 20.44 10.13
C THR A 304 10.21 20.18 10.85
N ALA A 305 10.93 19.12 10.45
CA ALA A 305 12.31 18.88 10.86
C ALA A 305 13.24 19.71 9.97
N GLN A 306 13.93 20.68 10.58
CA GLN A 306 14.67 21.71 9.84
C GLN A 306 16.09 21.26 9.49
N ASN A 307 16.63 21.77 8.38
CA ASN A 307 18.04 21.63 8.02
C ASN A 307 18.59 20.19 8.06
N GLY A 308 17.80 19.22 7.60
CA GLY A 308 18.18 17.80 7.55
C GLY A 308 18.05 17.06 8.89
N ALA A 309 17.47 17.69 9.92
CA ALA A 309 17.14 17.02 11.18
C ALA A 309 16.26 15.78 10.96
N LYS A 310 16.38 14.82 11.89
CA LYS A 310 15.69 13.53 11.82
C LYS A 310 14.44 13.55 12.68
N ALA A 311 13.35 13.08 12.10
CA ALA A 311 12.07 12.87 12.78
C ALA A 311 11.69 11.39 12.75
N LYS A 312 10.87 10.97 13.71
CA LYS A 312 10.36 9.60 13.81
C LYS A 312 8.85 9.63 13.96
N ILE A 313 8.17 8.74 13.25
CA ILE A 313 6.78 8.41 13.48
C ILE A 313 6.76 7.24 14.47
N GLU A 314 6.49 7.53 15.73
CA GLU A 314 6.39 6.52 16.78
C GLU A 314 4.96 5.98 16.86
N VAL A 315 4.84 4.65 16.78
CA VAL A 315 3.61 3.90 17.04
C VAL A 315 3.66 3.37 18.46
N PHE A 316 2.59 3.55 19.23
CA PHE A 316 2.54 3.12 20.64
C PHE A 316 1.20 2.52 21.02
N GLU A 317 1.18 1.61 21.99
CA GLU A 317 -0.07 1.07 22.54
C GLU A 317 -0.85 2.13 23.33
N SER A 318 -2.15 2.20 23.11
CA SER A 318 -3.06 3.01 23.90
C SER A 318 -3.67 2.13 25.00
N SER A 319 -3.38 2.42 26.26
CA SER A 319 -3.76 1.62 27.43
C SER A 319 -5.27 1.61 27.76
N GLY A 320 -6.14 1.91 26.79
CA GLY A 320 -7.58 2.06 26.95
C GLY A 320 -8.42 0.78 26.89
N ASN A 321 -7.85 -0.38 26.58
CA ASN A 321 -8.57 -1.65 26.66
C ASN A 321 -7.83 -2.62 27.59
N THR A 322 -8.54 -2.98 28.66
CA THR A 322 -8.11 -3.85 29.75
C THR A 322 -7.38 -5.07 29.22
N LYS A 323 -6.20 -5.36 29.77
CA LYS A 323 -5.56 -6.68 29.72
C LYS A 323 -6.65 -7.73 29.95
N ARG A 324 -7.08 -8.43 28.90
CA ARG A 324 -7.63 -9.76 29.10
C ARG A 324 -6.44 -10.57 29.56
N ASP A 325 -6.41 -10.89 30.85
CA ASP A 325 -5.60 -11.98 31.37
C ASP A 325 -5.92 -13.21 30.51
N LEU A 326 -5.07 -13.43 29.50
CA LEU A 326 -4.92 -14.75 28.91
C LEU A 326 -4.27 -15.56 30.01
N SER A 327 -5.10 -16.17 30.85
CA SER A 327 -4.69 -17.26 31.71
C SER A 327 -3.87 -18.22 30.86
N HIS A 328 -2.57 -18.25 31.11
CA HIS A 328 -1.68 -19.25 30.54
C HIS A 328 -2.24 -20.61 30.92
N HIS A 329 -2.90 -21.28 29.97
CA HIS A 329 -3.11 -22.70 30.07
C HIS A 329 -1.73 -23.34 30.06
N ALA A 330 -1.26 -23.68 31.26
CA ALA A 330 -0.08 -24.49 31.45
C ALA A 330 -0.25 -25.75 30.60
N HIS A 331 0.64 -25.92 29.63
CA HIS A 331 0.80 -27.19 28.95
C HIS A 331 1.16 -28.23 30.00
N ASN A 332 0.22 -29.13 30.29
CA ASN A 332 0.50 -30.36 31.02
C ASN A 332 1.63 -31.08 30.27
N LYS A 333 2.81 -31.13 30.90
CA LYS A 333 3.90 -32.00 30.49
C LYS A 333 3.36 -33.42 30.46
N ARG A 334 3.31 -34.01 29.26
CA ARG A 334 3.16 -35.46 29.12
C ARG A 334 4.37 -36.10 29.78
N ASP A 335 4.09 -36.87 30.81
CA ASP A 335 5.03 -37.71 31.53
C ASP A 335 5.58 -38.78 30.58
N THR A 336 6.84 -38.62 30.15
CA THR A 336 7.59 -39.69 29.48
C THR A 336 7.94 -40.74 30.52
N GLN A 337 7.10 -41.76 30.65
CA GLN A 337 7.44 -42.98 31.38
C GLN A 337 8.66 -43.63 30.74
N HIS A 338 9.78 -43.62 31.47
CA HIS A 338 10.93 -44.46 31.19
C HIS A 338 10.61 -45.90 31.59
N THR A 339 10.41 -46.78 30.62
CA THR A 339 10.33 -48.23 30.83
C THR A 339 11.73 -48.76 31.15
N VAL A 340 11.96 -49.20 32.39
CA VAL A 340 13.17 -49.91 32.80
C VAL A 340 12.93 -51.41 32.60
N THR A 341 13.56 -51.99 31.58
CA THR A 341 13.59 -53.44 31.37
C THR A 341 14.67 -54.04 32.26
N SER A 342 14.28 -54.80 33.30
CA SER A 342 15.20 -55.64 34.07
C SER A 342 15.18 -57.07 33.53
N THR A 343 16.30 -57.52 32.97
CA THR A 343 16.54 -58.91 32.57
C THR A 343 16.94 -59.73 33.80
N VAL A 344 16.18 -60.78 34.11
CA VAL A 344 16.57 -61.81 35.09
C VAL A 344 17.10 -63.01 34.30
N ILE A 345 18.34 -63.39 34.59
CA ILE A 345 18.99 -64.61 34.09
C ILE A 345 18.59 -65.77 35.02
N VAL A 346 18.17 -66.89 34.43
CA VAL A 346 18.27 -68.24 34.99
C VAL A 346 19.26 -69.00 34.12
#